data_AF-A0A381WKS3-F1
#
_entry.id   AF-A0A381WKS3-F1
#
_cell.length_a   1.000
_cell.length_b   1.000
_cell.length_c   1.000
_cell.angle_alpha   90.00
_cell.angle_beta   90.00
_cell.angle_gamma   90.00
#
_symmetry.space_group_name_H-M   'P 1'
#
loop_
_entity.id
_entity.type
_entity.pdbx_description
1 polymer ?
#
loop_
_entity_poly.entity_id
_entity_poly.type
_entity_poly.pdbx_seq_one_letter_code
_entity_poly.pdbx_strand_id
1 'polypeptide(L)'
;MGNKGKSLVVVQLSGGNDYLNTVVPYGDEEYYDFRRTVHIEQNEVLPIDKIYGFSPHLAPIKRLFDQGKVAVINGIGYDNPNRSHFRSMDIWHTAQPDEIGTEGWLGRVIRDLDPNAENVLTGVNFGRGLPRALGVRGVPVASVGNLDTYGLFPDIKDESAKKLALDAFAHMYGGVQGKDPVLNFLGQTGMDALKGADILRTAPKKYSSAIEYAANPIAQGMKSIAQVLLADFGTRVFYTQHGSFDTHSGEILTHAKLWD
;
A
#
# COMPACT_ATOMS: atom_id res chain seq x y z
N MET A 1 27.56 -11.75 -3.28
CA MET A 1 26.30 -11.01 -3.51
C MET A 1 26.25 -9.91 -2.46
N GLY A 2 26.36 -8.64 -2.87
CA GLY A 2 26.37 -7.50 -1.95
C GLY A 2 25.08 -7.47 -1.12
N ASN A 3 25.19 -7.09 0.15
CA ASN A 3 24.09 -7.05 1.11
C ASN A 3 23.02 -6.07 0.62
N LYS A 4 22.07 -6.55 -0.18
CA LYS A 4 20.91 -5.77 -0.62
C LYS A 4 20.13 -5.41 0.64
N GLY A 5 19.99 -4.11 0.90
CA GLY A 5 19.20 -3.65 2.03
C GLY A 5 17.77 -4.19 1.95
N LYS A 6 17.15 -4.46 3.11
CA LYS A 6 15.79 -5.01 3.17
C LYS A 6 14.76 -4.03 2.59
N SER A 7 13.78 -4.55 1.85
CA SER A 7 12.62 -3.79 1.39
C SER A 7 11.39 -4.14 2.22
N LEU A 8 10.51 -3.16 2.44
CA LEU A 8 9.25 -3.32 3.15
C LEU A 8 8.11 -3.25 2.14
N VAL A 9 7.23 -4.25 2.15
CA VAL A 9 5.97 -4.24 1.41
C VAL A 9 4.83 -4.11 2.41
N VAL A 10 4.02 -3.06 2.25
CA VAL A 10 2.84 -2.80 3.08
C VAL A 10 1.59 -3.05 2.24
N VAL A 11 0.76 -3.98 2.69
CA VAL A 11 -0.57 -4.24 2.15
C VAL A 11 -1.59 -3.75 3.16
N GLN A 12 -2.25 -2.64 2.87
CA GLN A 12 -3.30 -2.10 3.74
C GLN A 12 -4.63 -2.81 3.44
N LEU A 13 -5.28 -3.33 4.48
CA LEU A 13 -6.68 -3.78 4.40
C LEU A 13 -7.59 -2.55 4.57
N SER A 14 -8.00 -1.95 3.45
CA SER A 14 -8.74 -0.69 3.41
C SER A 14 -10.22 -0.89 3.65
N GLY A 15 -10.88 0.05 4.33
CA GLY A 15 -12.32 0.01 4.61
C GLY A 15 -12.58 -0.14 6.10
N GLY A 16 -12.18 -1.26 6.70
CA GLY A 16 -12.41 -1.50 8.13
C GLY A 16 -12.40 -2.98 8.45
N ASN A 17 -11.30 -3.67 8.17
CA ASN A 17 -11.21 -5.11 8.36
C ASN A 17 -11.63 -5.53 9.77
N ASP A 18 -12.62 -6.42 9.84
CA ASP A 18 -12.99 -7.07 11.08
C ASP A 18 -11.87 -8.00 11.52
N TYR A 19 -11.02 -7.48 12.41
CA TYR A 19 -9.88 -8.21 12.91
C TYR A 19 -10.30 -9.41 13.77
N LEU A 20 -11.48 -9.36 14.41
CA LEU A 20 -12.01 -10.47 15.22
C LEU A 20 -12.54 -11.61 14.35
N ASN A 21 -12.86 -11.36 13.08
CA ASN A 21 -13.14 -12.38 12.08
C ASN A 21 -11.93 -12.67 11.16
N THR A 22 -10.79 -12.03 11.40
CA THR A 22 -9.52 -12.33 10.70
C THR A 22 -8.64 -13.23 11.56
N VAL A 23 -8.39 -12.79 12.80
CA VAL A 23 -7.72 -13.52 13.87
C VAL A 23 -8.76 -13.72 14.98
N VAL A 24 -9.41 -14.87 14.94
CA VAL A 24 -10.57 -15.23 15.74
C VAL A 24 -10.13 -15.66 17.14
N PRO A 25 -10.55 -14.98 18.22
CA PRO A 25 -10.37 -15.44 19.60
C PRO A 25 -11.36 -16.57 19.95
N TYR A 26 -11.25 -17.69 19.24
CA TYR A 26 -12.20 -18.81 19.28
C TYR A 26 -12.20 -19.60 20.62
N GLY A 27 -11.20 -19.37 21.47
CA GLY A 27 -11.16 -19.91 22.84
C GLY A 27 -11.80 -18.98 23.88
N ASP A 28 -12.31 -17.82 23.48
CA ASP A 28 -12.91 -16.82 24.37
C ASP A 28 -14.44 -16.84 24.23
N GLU A 29 -15.15 -17.12 25.33
CA GLU A 29 -16.62 -17.17 25.34
C GLU A 29 -17.25 -15.80 25.05
N GLU A 30 -16.57 -14.70 25.42
CA GLU A 30 -17.07 -13.34 25.16
C GLU A 30 -17.20 -13.05 23.66
N TYR A 31 -16.35 -13.65 22.83
CA TYR A 31 -16.45 -13.54 21.38
C TYR A 31 -17.83 -13.99 20.89
N TYR A 32 -18.33 -15.13 21.37
CA TYR A 32 -19.61 -15.68 20.98
C TYR A 32 -20.78 -14.90 21.59
N ASP A 33 -20.65 -14.48 22.85
CA ASP A 33 -21.67 -13.70 23.55
C ASP A 33 -21.93 -12.33 22.92
N PHE A 34 -20.86 -11.63 22.51
CA PHE A 34 -20.92 -10.31 21.90
C PHE A 34 -21.11 -10.34 20.38
N ARG A 35 -20.86 -11.48 19.70
CA ARG A 35 -20.95 -11.60 18.23
C ARG A 35 -21.95 -12.66 17.77
N ARG A 36 -23.11 -12.71 18.43
CA ARG A 36 -24.19 -13.69 18.19
C ARG A 36 -24.56 -13.93 16.73
N THR A 37 -24.46 -12.93 15.87
CA THR A 37 -24.85 -13.01 14.45
C THR A 37 -23.69 -13.09 13.47
N VAL A 38 -22.46 -12.78 13.91
CA VAL A 38 -21.29 -12.58 13.03
C VAL A 38 -20.04 -13.27 13.58
N HIS A 39 -20.20 -14.22 14.49
CA HIS A 39 -19.11 -15.09 14.93
C HIS A 39 -18.81 -16.16 13.87
N ILE A 40 -17.60 -16.69 13.91
CA ILE A 40 -17.21 -17.90 13.20
C ILE A 40 -17.32 -19.06 14.17
N GLU A 41 -17.91 -20.16 13.72
CA GLU A 41 -18.11 -21.34 14.57
C GLU A 41 -16.75 -21.94 14.99
N GLN A 42 -16.69 -22.40 16.24
CA GLN A 42 -15.43 -22.83 16.85
C GLN A 42 -14.71 -23.94 16.04
N ASN A 43 -15.48 -24.81 15.41
CA ASN A 43 -15.00 -25.93 14.60
C ASN A 43 -14.58 -25.53 13.17
N GLU A 44 -14.90 -24.32 12.71
CA GLU A 44 -14.51 -23.80 11.39
C GLU A 44 -13.18 -23.02 11.45
N VAL A 45 -12.79 -22.56 12.65
CA VAL A 45 -11.57 -21.79 12.87
C VAL A 45 -10.33 -22.63 12.60
N LEU A 46 -9.32 -22.01 11.96
CA LEU A 46 -8.01 -22.59 11.71
C LEU A 46 -7.06 -22.27 12.88
N PRO A 47 -6.80 -23.20 13.83
CA PRO A 47 -6.18 -22.84 15.10
C PRO A 47 -4.71 -22.41 14.96
N ILE A 48 -4.33 -21.32 15.61
CA ILE A 48 -2.94 -20.89 15.81
C ILE A 48 -2.41 -21.46 17.13
N ASP A 49 -3.18 -21.25 18.21
CA ASP A 49 -2.98 -21.82 19.53
C ASP A 49 -4.35 -22.22 20.13
N LYS A 50 -4.50 -22.25 21.46
CA LYS A 50 -5.76 -22.61 22.13
C LYS A 50 -6.78 -21.48 22.22
N ILE A 51 -6.36 -20.24 21.99
CA ILE A 51 -7.16 -19.02 22.17
C ILE A 51 -7.49 -18.41 20.82
N TYR A 52 -6.49 -18.32 19.92
CA TYR A 52 -6.60 -17.66 18.64
C TYR A 52 -6.49 -18.64 17.46
N GLY A 53 -7.19 -18.33 16.39
CA GLY A 53 -7.06 -18.98 15.09
C GLY A 53 -7.37 -18.01 13.96
N PHE A 54 -7.13 -18.43 12.72
CA PHE A 54 -7.57 -17.66 11.56
C PHE A 54 -8.99 -18.07 11.14
N SER A 55 -9.69 -17.16 10.47
CA SER A 55 -10.93 -17.50 9.76
C SER A 55 -10.71 -18.63 8.75
N PRO A 56 -11.72 -19.47 8.44
CA PRO A 56 -11.63 -20.56 7.46
C PRO A 56 -11.11 -20.12 6.09
N HIS A 57 -11.40 -18.89 5.67
CA HIS A 57 -10.98 -18.33 4.37
C HIS A 57 -9.49 -17.94 4.32
N LEU A 58 -8.81 -17.92 5.46
CA LEU A 58 -7.39 -17.59 5.57
C LEU A 58 -6.48 -18.83 5.50
N ALA A 59 -6.96 -19.95 4.96
CA ALA A 59 -6.16 -21.17 4.77
C ALA A 59 -4.79 -20.92 4.09
N PRO A 60 -4.67 -20.05 3.06
CA PRO A 60 -3.35 -19.70 2.52
C PRO A 60 -2.42 -19.02 3.53
N ILE A 61 -2.94 -18.12 4.37
CA ILE A 61 -2.16 -17.44 5.42
C ILE A 61 -1.78 -18.43 6.53
N LYS A 62 -2.70 -19.32 6.92
CA LYS A 62 -2.41 -20.40 7.88
C LYS A 62 -1.25 -21.28 7.40
N ARG A 63 -1.22 -21.67 6.12
CA ARG A 63 -0.09 -22.42 5.55
C ARG A 63 1.24 -21.68 5.66
N LEU A 64 1.25 -20.35 5.52
CA LEU A 64 2.45 -19.54 5.69
C LEU A 64 2.85 -19.40 7.16
N PHE A 65 1.87 -19.28 8.06
CA PHE A 65 2.08 -19.28 9.50
C PHE A 65 2.75 -20.59 9.96
N ASP A 66 2.25 -21.74 9.51
CA ASP A 66 2.82 -23.06 9.83
C ASP A 66 4.26 -23.24 9.32
N GLN A 67 4.66 -22.46 8.32
CA GLN A 67 6.02 -22.41 7.81
C GLN A 67 6.92 -21.41 8.55
N GLY A 68 6.41 -20.73 9.60
CA GLY A 68 7.12 -19.67 10.31
C GLY A 68 7.30 -18.37 9.51
N LYS A 69 6.47 -18.14 8.47
CA LYS A 69 6.55 -16.97 7.58
C LYS A 69 5.56 -15.86 7.92
N VAL A 70 4.68 -16.08 8.90
CA VAL A 70 3.69 -15.11 9.37
C VAL A 70 3.84 -14.95 10.86
N ALA A 71 3.81 -13.71 11.33
CA ALA A 71 3.65 -13.36 12.73
C ALA A 71 2.40 -12.48 12.87
N VAL A 72 1.63 -12.72 13.92
CA VAL A 72 0.45 -11.91 14.27
C VAL A 72 0.81 -11.07 15.49
N ILE A 73 0.57 -9.77 15.41
CA ILE A 73 0.80 -8.82 16.51
C ILE A 73 -0.56 -8.22 16.86
N ASN A 74 -1.16 -8.72 17.95
CA ASN A 74 -2.42 -8.22 18.50
C ASN A 74 -2.18 -7.09 19.51
N GLY A 75 -3.25 -6.37 19.86
CA GLY A 75 -3.19 -5.31 20.87
C GLY A 75 -2.55 -4.00 20.37
N ILE A 76 -2.41 -3.84 19.06
CA ILE A 76 -1.95 -2.58 18.47
C ILE A 76 -3.15 -1.66 18.23
N GLY A 77 -3.15 -0.51 18.89
CA GLY A 77 -4.23 0.45 18.82
C GLY A 77 -3.88 1.74 19.55
N TYR A 78 -4.90 2.53 19.84
CA TYR A 78 -4.80 3.77 20.60
C TYR A 78 -5.97 3.84 21.58
N ASP A 79 -5.77 4.53 22.71
CA ASP A 79 -6.80 4.68 23.73
C ASP A 79 -8.03 5.41 23.17
N ASN A 80 -9.22 5.05 23.63
CA ASN A 80 -10.49 5.65 23.20
C ASN A 80 -10.70 5.59 21.66
N PRO A 81 -10.84 4.38 21.08
CA PRO A 81 -10.90 4.21 19.64
C PRO A 81 -12.04 5.00 18.99
N ASN A 82 -11.74 5.63 17.85
CA ASN A 82 -12.72 6.40 17.10
C ASN A 82 -13.56 5.46 16.22
N ARG A 83 -14.89 5.68 16.15
CA ARG A 83 -15.82 4.91 15.32
C ARG A 83 -15.89 5.37 13.86
N SER A 84 -15.17 6.43 13.50
CA SER A 84 -15.06 6.94 12.13
C SER A 84 -13.93 6.23 11.39
N HIS A 85 -14.27 5.53 10.30
CA HIS A 85 -13.28 4.92 9.41
C HIS A 85 -12.26 5.95 8.90
N PHE A 86 -12.70 7.17 8.54
CA PHE A 86 -11.83 8.24 8.07
C PHE A 86 -10.80 8.65 9.12
N ARG A 87 -11.23 8.96 10.34
CA ARG A 87 -10.30 9.37 11.41
C ARG A 87 -9.42 8.21 11.86
N SER A 88 -9.93 6.98 11.94
CA SER A 88 -9.13 5.82 12.30
C SER A 88 -8.03 5.52 11.27
N MET A 89 -8.33 5.62 9.97
CA MET A 89 -7.32 5.52 8.92
C MET A 89 -6.29 6.65 9.01
N ASP A 90 -6.74 7.85 9.32
CA ASP A 90 -5.89 9.03 9.48
C ASP A 90 -4.82 8.86 10.58
N ILE A 91 -5.27 8.35 11.73
CA ILE A 91 -4.39 8.01 12.87
C ILE A 91 -3.43 6.91 12.47
N TRP A 92 -3.90 5.84 11.82
CA TRP A 92 -3.05 4.74 11.35
C TRP A 92 -2.00 5.19 10.33
N HIS A 93 -2.33 6.13 9.46
CA HIS A 93 -1.42 6.66 8.44
C HIS A 93 -0.37 7.60 9.02
N THR A 94 -0.69 8.35 10.08
CA THR A 94 0.22 9.35 10.68
C THR A 94 0.97 8.83 11.90
N ALA A 95 0.42 7.81 12.55
CA ALA A 95 0.75 7.36 13.90
C ALA A 95 0.55 8.47 14.97
N GLN A 96 -0.45 9.34 14.79
CA GLN A 96 -0.78 10.45 15.70
C GLN A 96 -2.25 10.38 16.14
N PRO A 97 -2.55 9.75 17.30
CA PRO A 97 -3.93 9.58 17.77
C PRO A 97 -4.57 10.87 18.28
N ASP A 98 -3.80 11.69 19.02
CA ASP A 98 -4.32 12.83 19.78
C ASP A 98 -4.35 14.14 18.99
N GLU A 99 -3.61 14.21 17.88
CA GLU A 99 -3.48 15.42 17.06
C GLU A 99 -3.79 15.16 15.59
N ILE A 100 -3.97 16.25 14.84
CA ILE A 100 -4.12 16.17 13.39
C ILE A 100 -2.72 16.07 12.80
N GLY A 101 -2.26 14.83 12.60
CA GLY A 101 -0.98 14.61 11.96
C GLY A 101 -0.92 15.22 10.58
N THR A 102 0.23 15.74 10.16
CA THR A 102 0.42 16.32 8.81
C THR A 102 1.34 15.48 7.94
N GLU A 103 2.00 14.49 8.52
CA GLU A 103 2.97 13.62 7.88
C GLU A 103 2.61 12.15 8.09
N GLY A 104 2.74 11.37 7.02
CA GLY A 104 2.63 9.93 7.06
C GLY A 104 3.88 9.28 7.64
N TRP A 105 3.73 8.24 8.45
CA TRP A 105 4.88 7.60 9.10
C TRP A 105 5.81 6.90 8.10
N LEU A 106 5.28 6.30 7.02
CA LEU A 106 6.11 5.71 5.97
C LEU A 106 6.81 6.78 5.14
N GLY A 107 6.18 7.93 4.93
CA GLY A 107 6.83 9.07 4.27
C GLY A 107 8.03 9.57 5.09
N ARG A 108 7.93 9.59 6.43
CA ARG A 108 9.07 9.89 7.32
C ARG A 108 10.16 8.83 7.21
N VAL A 109 9.81 7.54 7.16
CA VAL A 109 10.78 6.46 6.93
C VAL A 109 11.48 6.61 5.58
N ILE A 110 10.77 6.97 4.52
CA ILE A 110 11.36 7.20 3.19
C ILE A 110 12.33 8.39 3.25
N ARG A 111 11.96 9.48 3.92
CA ARG A 111 12.85 10.63 4.17
C ARG A 111 14.13 10.20 4.89
N ASP A 112 14.03 9.35 5.90
CA ASP A 112 15.19 8.90 6.67
C ASP A 112 16.09 7.94 5.85
N LEU A 113 15.49 7.17 4.94
CA LEU A 113 16.21 6.26 4.04
C LEU A 113 16.88 6.98 2.86
N ASP A 114 16.29 8.08 2.38
CA ASP A 114 16.79 8.90 1.27
C ASP A 114 16.61 10.40 1.59
N PRO A 115 17.42 10.97 2.51
CA PRO A 115 17.24 12.35 3.00
C PRO A 115 17.39 13.43 1.93
N ASN A 116 18.11 13.10 0.85
CA ASN A 116 18.39 14.01 -0.26
C ASN A 116 17.44 13.79 -1.45
N ALA A 117 16.49 12.84 -1.35
CA ALA A 117 15.59 12.45 -2.44
C ALA A 117 16.33 12.11 -3.74
N GLU A 118 17.49 11.44 -3.65
CA GLU A 118 18.32 11.09 -4.81
C GLU A 118 17.61 10.08 -5.72
N ASN A 119 16.80 9.21 -5.11
CA ASN A 119 15.99 8.22 -5.81
C ASN A 119 14.50 8.52 -5.66
N VAL A 120 13.90 9.02 -6.74
CA VAL A 120 12.44 9.28 -6.86
C VAL A 120 11.57 8.03 -6.71
N LEU A 121 12.19 6.83 -6.69
CA LEU A 121 11.54 5.54 -6.49
C LEU A 121 11.88 4.88 -5.16
N THR A 122 12.46 5.59 -4.18
CA THR A 122 12.70 5.04 -2.82
C THR A 122 11.40 4.49 -2.22
N GLY A 123 10.28 5.20 -2.44
CA GLY A 123 8.93 4.74 -2.14
C GLY A 123 8.06 4.63 -3.40
N VAL A 124 7.31 3.53 -3.53
CA VAL A 124 6.34 3.33 -4.61
C VAL A 124 5.02 2.80 -4.06
N ASN A 125 3.94 3.48 -4.40
CA ASN A 125 2.56 3.05 -4.16
C ASN A 125 1.96 2.45 -5.44
N PHE A 126 1.35 1.29 -5.32
CA PHE A 126 0.59 0.61 -6.37
C PHE A 126 -0.90 0.78 -6.08
N GLY A 127 -1.44 1.87 -6.61
CA GLY A 127 -2.78 2.37 -6.37
C GLY A 127 -2.95 3.77 -6.99
N ARG A 128 -4.20 4.25 -7.02
CA ARG A 128 -4.51 5.61 -7.48
C ARG A 128 -4.47 6.59 -6.31
N GLY A 129 -3.73 7.69 -6.48
CA GLY A 129 -3.52 8.69 -5.42
C GLY A 129 -2.47 8.26 -4.41
N LEU A 130 -1.93 9.23 -3.66
CA LEU A 130 -0.92 9.00 -2.64
C LEU A 130 -1.58 8.72 -1.28
N PRO A 131 -1.42 7.54 -0.68
CA PRO A 131 -1.90 7.26 0.67
C PRO A 131 -1.27 8.23 1.67
N ARG A 132 -2.06 8.68 2.65
CA ARG A 132 -1.57 9.63 3.67
C ARG A 132 -0.36 9.08 4.43
N ALA A 133 -0.25 7.76 4.60
CA ALA A 133 0.89 7.10 5.21
C ALA A 133 2.23 7.42 4.54
N LEU A 134 2.22 7.75 3.24
CA LEU A 134 3.40 8.07 2.44
C LEU A 134 3.60 9.57 2.24
N GLY A 135 2.63 10.40 2.65
CA GLY A 135 2.64 11.84 2.41
C GLY A 135 3.58 12.58 3.36
N VAL A 136 4.69 13.11 2.82
CA VAL A 136 5.58 14.05 3.49
C VAL A 136 6.03 15.10 2.47
N ARG A 137 6.06 16.37 2.88
CA ARG A 137 6.50 17.45 1.99
C ARG A 137 7.98 17.26 1.61
N GLY A 138 8.28 17.33 0.32
CA GLY A 138 9.65 17.19 -0.20
C GLY A 138 10.15 15.75 -0.32
N VAL A 139 9.29 14.75 -0.04
CA VAL A 139 9.62 13.33 -0.21
C VAL A 139 8.89 12.80 -1.44
N PRO A 140 9.58 12.50 -2.55
CA PRO A 140 8.94 11.96 -3.74
C PRO A 140 8.50 10.51 -3.52
N VAL A 141 7.26 10.21 -3.88
CA VAL A 141 6.70 8.86 -3.88
C VAL A 141 5.88 8.65 -5.15
N ALA A 142 6.30 7.72 -5.99
CA ALA A 142 5.56 7.39 -7.20
C ALA A 142 4.26 6.65 -6.85
N SER A 143 3.12 7.09 -7.40
CA SER A 143 1.83 6.37 -7.29
C SER A 143 1.40 5.85 -8.64
N VAL A 144 1.30 4.52 -8.75
CA VAL A 144 1.12 3.77 -9.98
C VAL A 144 -0.23 3.07 -9.97
N GLY A 145 -1.20 3.59 -10.73
CA GLY A 145 -2.52 2.95 -10.86
C GLY A 145 -2.49 1.69 -11.72
N ASN A 146 -1.68 1.68 -12.78
CA ASN A 146 -1.42 0.53 -13.64
C ASN A 146 0.00 0.69 -14.18
N LEU A 147 0.86 -0.31 -13.94
CA LEU A 147 2.27 -0.26 -14.32
C LEU A 147 2.49 -0.31 -15.83
N ASP A 148 1.63 -1.02 -16.57
CA ASP A 148 1.73 -1.16 -18.03
C ASP A 148 1.40 0.15 -18.76
N THR A 149 0.51 0.96 -18.17
CA THR A 149 0.08 2.25 -18.73
C THR A 149 0.65 3.43 -17.93
N TYR A 150 1.62 3.21 -17.05
CA TYR A 150 2.14 4.26 -16.18
C TYR A 150 2.96 5.28 -16.99
N GLY A 151 2.60 6.55 -16.86
CA GLY A 151 3.24 7.66 -17.56
C GLY A 151 2.41 8.93 -17.55
N LEU A 152 3.06 10.06 -17.79
CA LEU A 152 2.40 11.30 -18.19
C LEU A 152 2.28 11.33 -19.71
N PHE A 153 1.09 11.70 -20.20
CA PHE A 153 0.72 11.61 -21.62
C PHE A 153 0.94 10.20 -22.23
N PRO A 154 0.42 9.12 -21.61
CA PRO A 154 0.66 7.75 -22.07
C PRO A 154 0.09 7.49 -23.48
N ASP A 155 -0.86 8.32 -23.93
CA ASP A 155 -1.49 8.23 -25.25
C ASP A 155 -0.65 8.85 -26.37
N ILE A 156 0.35 9.69 -26.05
CA ILE A 156 1.24 10.28 -27.05
C ILE A 156 2.32 9.25 -27.39
N LYS A 157 2.10 8.53 -28.50
CA LYS A 157 3.02 7.51 -29.00
C LYS A 157 4.29 8.07 -29.64
N ASP A 158 4.23 9.31 -30.13
CA ASP A 158 5.36 9.99 -30.76
C ASP A 158 6.29 10.60 -29.70
N GLU A 159 7.52 10.11 -29.62
CA GLU A 159 8.51 10.54 -28.61
C GLU A 159 8.87 12.03 -28.75
N SER A 160 8.81 12.61 -29.95
CA SER A 160 9.12 14.02 -30.17
C SER A 160 8.01 14.95 -29.69
N ALA A 161 6.75 14.59 -29.97
CA ALA A 161 5.56 15.28 -29.47
C ALA A 161 5.42 15.11 -27.96
N LYS A 162 5.75 13.93 -27.42
CA LYS A 162 5.78 13.69 -25.98
C LYS A 162 6.83 14.60 -25.34
N LYS A 163 8.07 14.62 -25.86
CA LYS A 163 9.13 15.51 -25.38
C LYS A 163 8.72 16.98 -25.43
N LEU A 164 8.08 17.43 -26.51
CA LEU A 164 7.57 18.80 -26.62
C LEU A 164 6.50 19.13 -25.56
N ALA A 165 5.57 18.21 -25.30
CA ALA A 165 4.57 18.35 -24.24
C ALA A 165 5.20 18.38 -22.84
N LEU A 166 6.25 17.58 -22.63
CA LEU A 166 7.04 17.58 -21.40
C LEU A 166 7.82 18.88 -21.21
N ASP A 167 8.50 19.36 -22.26
CA ASP A 167 9.23 20.62 -22.25
C ASP A 167 8.28 21.81 -22.01
N ALA A 168 7.08 21.79 -22.61
CA ALA A 168 6.04 22.78 -22.36
C ALA A 168 5.52 22.72 -20.91
N PHE A 169 5.28 21.52 -20.37
CA PHE A 169 4.87 21.34 -18.98
C PHE A 169 5.94 21.82 -18.00
N ALA A 170 7.20 21.45 -18.24
CA ALA A 170 8.35 21.88 -17.46
C ALA A 170 8.58 23.40 -17.55
N HIS A 171 8.37 24.02 -18.72
CA HIS A 171 8.45 25.48 -18.84
C HIS A 171 7.28 26.20 -18.16
N MET A 172 6.07 25.64 -18.21
CA MET A 172 4.87 26.25 -17.61
C MET A 172 4.89 26.20 -16.08
N TYR A 173 5.46 25.14 -15.48
CA TYR A 173 5.45 24.93 -14.03
C TYR A 173 6.84 24.97 -13.38
N GLY A 174 7.91 24.66 -14.09
CA GLY A 174 9.30 24.68 -13.58
C GLY A 174 10.17 25.84 -14.11
N GLY A 175 9.65 26.65 -15.04
CA GLY A 175 10.45 27.56 -15.86
C GLY A 175 10.60 29.02 -15.39
N VAL A 176 9.96 29.43 -14.29
CA VAL A 176 10.13 30.81 -13.76
C VAL A 176 10.64 30.75 -12.34
N GLN A 177 11.97 30.61 -12.22
CA GLN A 177 12.67 30.77 -10.97
C GLN A 177 12.31 32.15 -10.37
N GLY A 178 11.60 32.15 -9.24
CA GLY A 178 11.55 33.32 -8.35
C GLY A 178 10.21 34.06 -8.17
N LYS A 179 9.04 33.54 -8.56
CA LYS A 179 7.76 34.22 -8.22
C LYS A 179 6.76 33.44 -7.38
N ASP A 180 6.76 32.11 -7.38
CA ASP A 180 5.80 31.34 -6.57
C ASP A 180 6.37 30.00 -6.08
N PRO A 181 6.57 29.82 -4.75
CA PRO A 181 6.97 28.55 -4.15
C PRO A 181 6.06 27.36 -4.52
N VAL A 182 4.78 27.60 -4.81
CA VAL A 182 3.82 26.56 -5.22
C VAL A 182 4.13 26.07 -6.63
N LEU A 183 4.42 26.98 -7.57
CA LEU A 183 4.76 26.60 -8.95
C LEU A 183 6.04 25.77 -8.99
N ASN A 184 7.09 26.20 -8.27
CA ASN A 184 8.34 25.43 -8.16
C ASN A 184 8.10 24.02 -7.62
N PHE A 185 7.25 23.87 -6.59
CA PHE A 185 6.92 22.57 -6.02
C PHE A 185 6.17 21.68 -7.02
N LEU A 186 5.21 22.24 -7.77
CA LEU A 186 4.47 21.52 -8.81
C LEU A 186 5.40 21.09 -9.97
N GLY A 187 6.29 21.98 -10.40
CA GLY A 187 7.30 21.69 -11.42
C GLY A 187 8.21 20.54 -11.01
N GLN A 188 8.78 20.60 -9.81
CA GLN A 188 9.64 19.54 -9.28
C GLN A 188 8.90 18.21 -9.16
N THR A 189 7.70 18.22 -8.56
CA THR A 189 6.86 17.01 -8.41
C THR A 189 6.54 16.38 -9.77
N GLY A 190 6.26 17.20 -10.77
CA GLY A 190 6.01 16.74 -12.13
C GLY A 190 7.24 16.10 -12.77
N MET A 191 8.42 16.71 -12.62
CA MET A 191 9.68 16.14 -13.10
C MET A 191 10.04 14.81 -12.42
N ASP A 192 9.84 14.72 -11.10
CA ASP A 192 10.07 13.49 -10.35
C ASP A 192 9.12 12.38 -10.79
N ALA A 193 7.85 12.71 -11.05
CA ALA A 193 6.87 11.79 -11.60
C ALA A 193 7.26 11.27 -13.00
N LEU A 194 7.80 12.14 -13.86
CA LEU A 194 8.29 11.75 -15.20
C LEU A 194 9.46 10.78 -15.10
N LYS A 195 10.48 11.14 -14.32
CA LYS A 195 11.66 10.30 -14.09
C LYS A 195 11.25 8.94 -13.50
N GLY A 196 10.35 8.94 -12.52
CA GLY A 196 9.82 7.73 -11.93
C GLY A 196 9.07 6.86 -12.94
N ALA A 197 8.24 7.47 -13.80
CA ALA A 197 7.47 6.74 -14.81
C ALA A 197 8.34 6.05 -15.86
N ASP A 198 9.33 6.74 -16.41
CA ASP A 198 10.22 6.16 -17.43
C ASP A 198 11.01 4.97 -16.89
N ILE A 199 11.48 5.06 -15.64
CA ILE A 199 12.17 3.96 -14.96
C ILE A 199 11.20 2.79 -14.71
N LEU A 200 10.04 3.06 -14.10
CA LEU A 200 9.05 2.03 -13.74
C LEU A 200 8.51 1.26 -14.95
N ARG A 201 8.33 1.91 -16.09
CA ARG A 201 7.90 1.26 -17.36
C ARG A 201 8.89 0.19 -17.84
N THR A 202 10.14 0.20 -17.35
CA THR A 202 11.13 -0.82 -17.70
C THR A 202 11.05 -2.08 -16.81
N ALA A 203 10.35 -2.03 -15.66
CA ALA A 203 10.25 -3.17 -14.74
C ALA A 203 9.60 -4.42 -15.37
N PRO A 204 8.45 -4.32 -16.08
CA PRO A 204 7.83 -5.49 -16.70
C PRO A 204 8.77 -6.24 -17.65
N LYS A 205 9.66 -5.54 -18.35
CA LYS A 205 10.63 -6.13 -19.29
C LYS A 205 11.76 -6.91 -18.60
N LYS A 206 12.01 -6.62 -17.32
CA LYS A 206 13.05 -7.28 -16.50
C LYS A 206 12.52 -8.45 -15.69
N TYR A 207 11.21 -8.71 -15.75
CA TYR A 207 10.54 -9.67 -14.89
C TYR A 207 10.10 -10.90 -15.68
N SER A 208 10.37 -12.08 -15.12
CA SER A 208 9.84 -13.36 -15.59
C SER A 208 9.46 -14.21 -14.38
N SER A 209 8.35 -14.93 -14.46
CA SER A 209 7.92 -15.85 -13.41
C SER A 209 7.11 -16.98 -14.01
N ALA A 210 7.21 -18.16 -13.40
CA ALA A 210 6.33 -19.29 -13.70
C ALA A 210 5.00 -19.22 -12.92
N ILE A 211 4.85 -18.26 -12.00
CA ILE A 211 3.64 -18.05 -11.21
C ILE A 211 2.65 -17.18 -12.00
N GLU A 212 1.44 -17.68 -12.15
CA GLU A 212 0.32 -16.92 -12.70
C GLU A 212 -0.31 -16.03 -11.61
N TYR A 213 -0.61 -14.78 -11.98
CA TYR A 213 -1.30 -13.84 -11.11
C TYR A 213 -2.75 -13.72 -11.55
N ALA A 214 -3.68 -13.82 -10.59
CA ALA A 214 -5.10 -13.66 -10.86
C ALA A 214 -5.43 -12.26 -11.43
N ALA A 215 -6.51 -12.18 -12.20
CA ALA A 215 -7.01 -10.93 -12.78
C ALA A 215 -7.81 -10.07 -11.77
N ASN A 216 -7.33 -9.96 -10.53
CA ASN A 216 -7.94 -9.13 -9.49
C ASN A 216 -6.97 -8.03 -9.01
N PRO A 217 -7.46 -6.93 -8.41
CA PRO A 217 -6.64 -5.78 -8.07
C PRO A 217 -5.43 -6.09 -7.18
N ILE A 218 -5.61 -6.90 -6.13
CA ILE A 218 -4.53 -7.24 -5.21
C ILE A 218 -3.46 -8.09 -5.88
N ALA A 219 -3.83 -9.09 -6.68
CA ALA A 219 -2.87 -9.90 -7.43
C ALA A 219 -2.08 -9.06 -8.44
N GLN A 220 -2.72 -8.12 -9.13
CA GLN A 220 -2.02 -7.20 -10.04
C GLN A 220 -1.12 -6.19 -9.29
N GLY A 221 -1.54 -5.73 -8.10
CA GLY A 221 -0.70 -4.94 -7.21
C GLY A 221 0.56 -5.70 -6.77
N MET A 222 0.40 -6.94 -6.32
CA MET A 222 1.51 -7.81 -5.93
C MET A 222 2.42 -8.19 -7.10
N LYS A 223 1.87 -8.39 -8.31
CA LYS A 223 2.64 -8.56 -9.55
C LYS A 223 3.52 -7.34 -9.81
N SER A 224 2.93 -6.15 -9.74
CA SER A 224 3.64 -4.89 -9.98
C SER A 224 4.74 -4.65 -8.94
N ILE A 225 4.47 -4.96 -7.66
CA ILE A 225 5.47 -4.95 -6.58
C ILE A 225 6.62 -5.90 -6.92
N ALA A 226 6.32 -7.15 -7.31
CA ALA A 226 7.35 -8.13 -7.66
C ALA A 226 8.20 -7.68 -8.85
N GLN A 227 7.58 -7.10 -9.89
CA GLN A 227 8.27 -6.56 -11.06
C GLN A 227 9.25 -5.46 -10.66
N VAL A 228 8.82 -4.49 -9.84
CA VAL A 228 9.66 -3.37 -9.41
C VAL A 228 10.74 -3.81 -8.41
N LEU A 229 10.40 -4.71 -7.48
CA LEU A 229 11.34 -5.27 -6.51
C LEU A 229 12.50 -6.01 -7.19
N LEU A 230 12.19 -6.82 -8.21
CA LEU A 230 13.19 -7.58 -8.95
C LEU A 230 13.94 -6.76 -10.01
N ALA A 231 13.36 -5.66 -10.49
CA ALA A 231 14.03 -4.71 -11.38
C ALA A 231 15.15 -3.90 -10.68
N ASP A 232 15.20 -3.93 -9.34
CA ASP A 232 16.27 -3.41 -8.50
C ASP A 232 16.53 -1.90 -8.66
N PHE A 233 15.47 -1.10 -8.79
CA PHE A 233 15.56 0.37 -8.90
C PHE A 233 15.91 1.09 -7.58
N GLY A 234 16.38 0.36 -6.57
CA GLY A 234 16.64 0.90 -5.24
C GLY A 234 15.38 1.20 -4.41
N THR A 235 14.19 0.76 -4.84
CA THR A 235 12.95 0.91 -4.08
C THR A 235 13.00 0.14 -2.77
N ARG A 236 12.71 0.83 -1.66
CA ARG A 236 12.80 0.29 -0.29
C ARG A 236 11.44 0.15 0.37
N VAL A 237 10.48 0.99 0.01
CA VAL A 237 9.11 0.96 0.54
C VAL A 237 8.13 0.77 -0.60
N PHE A 238 7.34 -0.31 -0.51
CA PHE A 238 6.28 -0.64 -1.45
C PHE A 238 4.95 -0.57 -0.69
N TYR A 239 3.95 0.03 -1.30
CA TYR A 239 2.63 0.15 -0.70
C TYR A 239 1.55 -0.29 -1.68
N THR A 240 0.56 -1.02 -1.20
CA THR A 240 -0.67 -1.29 -1.95
C THR A 240 -1.83 -1.45 -0.98
N GLN A 241 -3.04 -1.50 -1.50
CA GLN A 241 -4.26 -1.61 -0.73
C GLN A 241 -5.11 -2.76 -1.26
N HIS A 242 -5.80 -3.43 -0.34
CA HIS A 242 -6.79 -4.46 -0.62
C HIS A 242 -8.09 -4.09 0.08
N GLY A 243 -9.24 -4.35 -0.55
CA GLY A 243 -10.55 -4.02 0.01
C GLY A 243 -11.61 -3.74 -1.05
N SER A 244 -12.73 -3.11 -0.70
CA SER A 244 -13.02 -2.53 0.62
C SER A 244 -13.53 -3.55 1.63
N PHE A 245 -12.98 -3.53 2.84
CA PHE A 245 -13.46 -4.22 4.04
C PHE A 245 -14.53 -3.42 4.81
N ASP A 246 -15.07 -2.35 4.22
CA ASP A 246 -16.13 -1.54 4.82
C ASP A 246 -17.52 -2.17 4.56
N THR A 247 -17.81 -3.22 5.30
CA THR A 247 -18.98 -4.06 5.16
C THR A 247 -20.13 -3.55 6.03
N HIS A 248 -20.94 -2.64 5.48
CA HIS A 248 -22.12 -2.08 6.16
C HIS A 248 -23.27 -3.10 6.34
N SER A 249 -23.24 -4.21 5.61
CA SER A 249 -24.14 -5.35 5.75
C SER A 249 -23.51 -6.60 5.14
N GLY A 250 -24.01 -7.78 5.50
CA GLY A 250 -23.52 -9.04 4.94
C GLY A 250 -22.07 -9.35 5.30
N GLU A 251 -21.64 -8.98 6.52
CA GLU A 251 -20.27 -9.12 7.05
C GLU A 251 -19.65 -10.47 6.69
N ILE A 252 -20.24 -11.57 7.15
CA ILE A 252 -19.71 -12.93 6.98
C ILE A 252 -19.43 -13.26 5.51
N LEU A 253 -20.40 -13.02 4.63
CA LEU A 253 -20.29 -13.37 3.21
C LEU A 253 -19.33 -12.44 2.46
N THR A 254 -19.27 -11.16 2.81
CA THR A 254 -18.46 -10.18 2.10
C THR A 254 -17.01 -10.21 2.55
N HIS A 255 -16.77 -10.38 3.87
CA HIS A 255 -15.44 -10.56 4.44
C HIS A 255 -14.76 -11.81 3.89
N ALA A 256 -15.48 -12.94 3.83
CA ALA A 256 -15.00 -14.19 3.23
C ALA A 256 -14.46 -13.99 1.80
N LYS A 257 -15.23 -13.33 0.93
CA LYS A 257 -14.86 -13.07 -0.47
C LYS A 257 -13.64 -12.18 -0.64
N LEU A 258 -13.24 -11.42 0.38
CA LEU A 258 -12.03 -10.62 0.34
C LEU A 258 -10.78 -11.49 0.58
N TRP A 259 -10.93 -12.71 1.08
CA TRP A 259 -9.82 -13.63 1.35
C TRP A 259 -9.72 -14.78 0.35
N ASP A 260 -10.82 -15.11 -0.34
CA ASP A 260 -10.91 -16.10 -1.42
C ASP A 260 -10.36 -15.58 -2.77
#